data_AF-A0A7J8LY49-F1
#
_entry.id   AF-A0A7J8LY49-F1
#
_cell.length_a   1.000
_cell.length_b   1.000
_cell.length_c   1.000
_cell.angle_alpha   90.00
_cell.angle_beta   90.00
_cell.angle_gamma   90.00
#
_symmetry.space_group_name_H-M   'P 1'
#
loop_
_entity.id
_entity.type
_entity.pdbx_description
1 polymer ?
#
loop_
_entity_poly.entity_id
_entity_poly.type
_entity_poly.pdbx_seq_one_letter_code
_entity_poly.pdbx_strand_id
1 'polypeptide(L)'
;IHGCFLWQFIGFLQSKDPLQSISTHKSSSPAITSLLHQNLRLRRRRKSNFDPTTKFIKELHSDLEMVYVGQLCLSWEILHWQYEKAMEIWETDPYSLRRFNEVACEFQQFQVLIQRFIENELFEGPRVQNYVKNRCVLRNLLQVPVIREDSVKDKRKGRRKRIDDDDNDDDDDGITSDMLVEIMEESIRIFWRFIRADKDANVVIKNSRKGTQIEPLEPADLELLTKVQTSLQKKDKKLKDILRSGNCILRKLKKNEEENSNQVLYFFSQVDLKLVARVMNMSKVTKDQLFWCHNKLSKINFVHRKINVEPSFLLFPC
;
A
#
# COMPACT_ATOMS: atom_id res chain seq x y z
N ILE A 1 7.52 -22.65 -3.33
CA ILE A 1 8.05 -23.38 -4.50
C ILE A 1 7.02 -23.44 -5.63
N HIS A 2 5.78 -23.87 -5.39
CA HIS A 2 4.71 -23.87 -6.42
C HIS A 2 4.40 -22.49 -7.05
N GLY A 3 4.50 -21.38 -6.30
CA GLY A 3 4.27 -20.03 -6.85
C GLY A 3 5.33 -19.55 -7.86
N CYS A 4 6.62 -19.90 -7.66
CA CYS A 4 7.69 -19.50 -8.59
C CYS A 4 7.58 -20.20 -9.94
N PHE A 5 7.18 -21.48 -9.96
CA PHE A 5 6.98 -22.22 -11.21
C PHE A 5 5.81 -21.68 -12.04
N LEU A 6 4.74 -21.21 -11.37
CA LEU A 6 3.61 -20.57 -12.06
C LEU A 6 4.05 -19.25 -12.74
N TRP A 7 4.91 -18.46 -12.09
CA TRP A 7 5.44 -17.21 -12.66
C TRP A 7 6.40 -17.43 -13.83
N GLN A 8 7.28 -18.44 -13.76
CA GLN A 8 8.14 -18.81 -14.89
C GLN A 8 7.31 -19.24 -16.12
N PHE A 9 6.19 -19.93 -15.88
CA PHE A 9 5.25 -20.33 -16.92
C PHE A 9 4.48 -19.13 -17.52
N ILE A 10 4.10 -18.15 -16.69
CA ILE A 10 3.41 -16.93 -17.15
C ILE A 10 4.35 -16.00 -17.92
N GLY A 11 5.60 -15.84 -17.47
CA GLY A 11 6.63 -15.10 -18.23
C GLY A 11 6.88 -15.70 -19.61
N PHE A 12 6.83 -17.04 -19.71
CA PHE A 12 6.91 -17.76 -20.99
C PHE A 12 5.65 -17.61 -21.87
N LEU A 13 4.47 -17.44 -21.28
CA LEU A 13 3.23 -17.19 -22.02
C LEU A 13 3.13 -15.75 -22.55
N GLN A 14 3.64 -14.77 -21.80
CA GLN A 14 3.70 -13.37 -22.24
C GLN A 14 4.79 -13.11 -23.29
N SER A 15 5.83 -13.95 -23.38
CA SER A 15 6.90 -13.79 -24.37
C SER A 15 6.58 -14.34 -25.77
N LYS A 16 5.40 -14.94 -25.99
CA LYS A 16 4.96 -15.36 -27.33
C LYS A 16 4.27 -14.21 -28.06
N ASP A 17 5.08 -13.29 -28.56
CA ASP A 17 4.65 -12.26 -29.50
C ASP A 17 4.43 -12.89 -30.90
N PRO A 18 3.31 -12.65 -31.62
CA PRO A 18 3.02 -13.32 -32.90
C PRO A 18 3.79 -12.76 -34.12
N LEU A 19 4.88 -12.01 -33.94
CA LEU A 19 5.45 -11.17 -35.00
C LEU A 19 6.96 -11.36 -35.27
N GLN A 20 7.51 -12.56 -35.06
CA GLN A 20 8.83 -12.89 -35.60
C GLN A 20 8.89 -14.31 -36.17
N SER A 21 8.21 -14.50 -37.30
CA SER A 21 8.70 -15.46 -38.29
C SER A 21 8.32 -14.96 -39.68
N ILE A 22 9.26 -15.06 -40.62
CA ILE A 22 9.20 -14.62 -42.01
C ILE A 22 9.73 -13.20 -42.23
N SER A 23 11.06 -13.10 -42.37
CA SER A 23 11.70 -12.07 -43.20
C SER A 23 13.08 -12.55 -43.62
N THR A 24 13.13 -13.30 -44.72
CA THR A 24 14.30 -13.37 -45.59
C THR A 24 13.80 -13.83 -46.95
N HIS A 25 13.90 -12.96 -47.94
CA HIS A 25 14.44 -13.22 -49.29
C HIS A 25 14.05 -12.05 -50.23
N LYS A 26 15.08 -11.40 -50.77
CA LYS A 26 15.00 -10.37 -51.82
C LYS A 26 14.68 -11.03 -53.17
N SER A 27 13.86 -10.39 -54.01
CA SER A 27 14.21 -10.11 -55.42
C SER A 27 13.11 -9.31 -56.18
N SER A 28 13.59 -8.33 -56.95
CA SER A 28 13.10 -7.68 -58.19
C SER A 28 11.62 -7.72 -58.65
N SER A 29 11.07 -6.51 -58.89
CA SER A 29 9.96 -6.14 -59.80
C SER A 29 10.26 -6.47 -61.29
N PRO A 30 9.30 -6.46 -62.28
CA PRO A 30 8.23 -5.44 -62.45
C PRO A 30 6.88 -5.79 -63.15
N ALA A 31 5.91 -4.86 -62.93
CA ALA A 31 4.85 -4.33 -63.82
C ALA A 31 3.63 -5.14 -64.33
N ILE A 32 2.51 -4.37 -64.42
CA ILE A 32 1.30 -4.45 -65.28
C ILE A 32 -0.04 -4.94 -64.65
N THR A 33 -0.94 -3.95 -64.52
CA THR A 33 -2.42 -3.88 -64.58
C THR A 33 -3.30 -5.14 -64.39
N SER A 34 -4.34 -5.02 -63.55
CA SER A 34 -5.76 -4.89 -63.94
C SER A 34 -6.73 -5.57 -62.95
N LEU A 35 -7.69 -4.76 -62.50
CA LEU A 35 -9.11 -5.00 -62.17
C LEU A 35 -9.65 -6.44 -62.04
N LEU A 36 -10.67 -6.55 -61.16
CA LEU A 36 -11.63 -7.64 -60.89
C LEU A 36 -11.36 -8.32 -59.53
N HIS A 37 -12.26 -8.44 -58.55
CA HIS A 37 -13.72 -8.38 -58.54
C HIS A 37 -14.22 -7.87 -57.18
N GLN A 38 -15.22 -6.98 -57.22
CA GLN A 38 -16.13 -6.76 -56.11
C GLN A 38 -16.82 -8.06 -55.70
N ASN A 39 -17.22 -8.08 -54.42
CA ASN A 39 -18.15 -9.00 -53.75
C ASN A 39 -17.52 -10.18 -53.04
N LEU A 40 -17.19 -9.96 -51.77
CA LEU A 40 -17.63 -10.82 -50.66
C LEU A 40 -17.80 -9.96 -49.40
N ARG A 41 -18.78 -9.05 -49.45
CA ARG A 41 -19.46 -8.55 -48.23
C ARG A 41 -20.27 -9.71 -47.64
N LEU A 42 -19.62 -10.68 -47.03
CA LEU A 42 -20.27 -11.69 -46.20
C LEU A 42 -19.38 -12.02 -45.00
N ARG A 43 -20.00 -11.92 -43.81
CA ARG A 43 -19.46 -12.27 -42.49
C ARG A 43 -18.39 -11.35 -41.91
N ARG A 44 -18.88 -10.16 -41.57
CA ARG A 44 -18.68 -9.56 -40.24
C ARG A 44 -19.21 -10.53 -39.16
N ARG A 45 -18.56 -11.67 -38.95
CA ARG A 45 -18.79 -12.53 -37.78
C ARG A 45 -17.77 -12.06 -36.75
N ARG A 46 -18.20 -11.18 -35.84
CA ARG A 46 -17.53 -11.00 -34.54
C ARG A 46 -17.40 -12.40 -33.93
N LYS A 47 -16.26 -13.07 -34.12
CA LYS A 47 -15.83 -14.16 -33.24
C LYS A 47 -15.34 -13.48 -31.97
N SER A 48 -16.29 -13.10 -31.11
CA SER A 48 -16.02 -12.82 -29.72
C SER A 48 -15.78 -14.16 -29.02
N ASN A 49 -14.69 -14.84 -29.39
CA ASN A 49 -14.15 -15.91 -28.57
C ASN A 49 -13.29 -15.20 -27.52
N PHE A 50 -13.87 -14.93 -26.35
CA PHE A 50 -13.06 -14.65 -25.17
C PHE A 50 -12.17 -15.87 -24.95
N ASP A 51 -10.86 -15.73 -25.20
CA ASP A 51 -9.88 -16.78 -24.94
C ASP A 51 -9.88 -17.11 -23.43
N PRO A 52 -10.18 -18.35 -23.01
CA PRO A 52 -10.17 -18.76 -21.61
C PRO A 52 -8.87 -18.37 -20.88
N THR A 53 -7.75 -18.38 -21.60
CA THR A 53 -6.43 -17.99 -21.09
C THR A 53 -6.40 -16.52 -20.66
N THR A 54 -6.98 -15.63 -21.46
CA THR A 54 -7.04 -14.19 -21.14
C THR A 54 -7.97 -13.88 -19.96
N LYS A 55 -9.02 -14.69 -19.76
CA LYS A 55 -9.90 -14.57 -18.59
C LYS A 55 -9.15 -15.01 -17.32
N PHE A 56 -8.50 -16.17 -17.36
CA PHE A 56 -7.70 -16.69 -16.26
C PHE A 56 -6.59 -15.71 -15.83
N ILE A 57 -5.85 -15.15 -16.78
CA ILE A 57 -4.78 -14.17 -16.48
C ILE A 57 -5.35 -12.93 -15.76
N LYS A 58 -6.53 -12.45 -16.16
CA LYS A 58 -7.17 -11.29 -15.50
C LYS A 58 -7.62 -11.61 -14.08
N GLU A 59 -8.22 -12.78 -13.87
CA GLU A 59 -8.63 -13.24 -12.54
C GLU A 59 -7.42 -13.38 -11.62
N LEU A 60 -6.34 -14.02 -12.09
CA LEU A 60 -5.10 -14.11 -11.33
C LEU A 60 -4.52 -12.74 -10.98
N HIS A 61 -4.49 -11.79 -11.91
CA HIS A 61 -4.03 -10.43 -11.61
C HIS A 61 -4.90 -9.74 -10.55
N SER A 62 -6.21 -9.95 -10.57
CA SER A 62 -7.13 -9.43 -9.56
C SER A 62 -6.85 -10.04 -8.18
N ASP A 63 -6.61 -11.35 -8.11
CA ASP A 63 -6.31 -12.04 -6.84
C ASP A 63 -4.98 -11.57 -6.25
N LEU A 64 -3.96 -11.39 -7.10
CA LEU A 64 -2.66 -10.86 -6.68
C LEU A 64 -2.75 -9.40 -6.21
N GLU A 65 -3.59 -8.60 -6.86
CA GLU A 65 -3.87 -7.23 -6.44
C GLU A 65 -4.55 -7.21 -5.07
N MET A 66 -5.54 -8.09 -4.86
CA MET A 66 -6.20 -8.24 -3.55
C MET A 66 -5.19 -8.58 -2.45
N VAL A 67 -4.28 -9.54 -2.69
CA VAL A 67 -3.25 -9.90 -1.70
C VAL A 67 -2.34 -8.70 -1.37
N TYR A 68 -1.92 -7.95 -2.39
CA TYR A 68 -1.08 -6.76 -2.19
C TYR A 68 -1.81 -5.66 -1.42
N VAL A 69 -3.05 -5.31 -1.82
CA VAL A 69 -3.84 -4.26 -1.16
C VAL A 69 -4.26 -4.68 0.25
N GLY A 70 -4.59 -5.96 0.45
CA GLY A 70 -4.87 -6.51 1.77
C GLY A 70 -3.65 -6.41 2.69
N GLN A 71 -2.46 -6.72 2.20
CA GLN A 71 -1.23 -6.52 2.97
C GLN A 71 -1.01 -5.04 3.29
N LEU A 72 -1.19 -4.13 2.33
CA LEU A 72 -1.09 -2.68 2.56
C LEU A 72 -2.00 -2.22 3.70
N CYS A 73 -3.29 -2.57 3.64
CA CYS A 73 -4.26 -2.20 4.66
C CYS A 73 -3.88 -2.80 6.02
N LEU A 74 -3.51 -4.09 6.07
CA LEU A 74 -3.11 -4.76 7.30
C LEU A 74 -1.87 -4.12 7.93
N SER A 75 -0.84 -3.87 7.14
CA SER A 75 0.39 -3.23 7.62
C SER A 75 0.12 -1.86 8.22
N TRP A 76 -0.83 -1.11 7.65
CA TRP A 76 -1.24 0.17 8.22
C TRP A 76 -1.91 0.01 9.59
N GLU A 77 -2.90 -0.88 9.72
CA GLU A 77 -3.57 -1.12 11.00
C GLU A 77 -2.59 -1.52 12.09
N ILE A 78 -1.62 -2.40 11.75
CA ILE A 78 -0.60 -2.85 12.70
C ILE A 78 0.37 -1.72 13.04
N LEU A 79 0.85 -0.93 12.06
CA LEU A 79 1.73 0.22 12.35
C LEU A 79 1.07 1.23 13.27
N HIS A 80 -0.19 1.58 12.98
CA HIS A 80 -0.95 2.52 13.80
C HIS A 80 -1.12 1.98 15.23
N TRP A 81 -1.52 0.72 15.37
CA TRP A 81 -1.69 0.09 16.69
C TRP A 81 -0.37 -0.03 17.46
N GLN A 82 0.71 -0.46 16.82
CA GLN A 82 2.03 -0.57 17.45
C GLN A 82 2.52 0.82 17.89
N TYR A 83 2.23 1.88 17.12
CA TYR A 83 2.61 3.24 17.48
C TYR A 83 1.88 3.72 18.74
N GLU A 84 0.57 3.46 18.85
CA GLU A 84 -0.17 3.72 20.09
C GLU A 84 0.42 2.94 21.27
N LYS A 85 0.80 1.67 21.07
CA LYS A 85 1.49 0.87 22.09
C LYS A 85 2.86 1.45 22.48
N ALA A 86 3.65 1.96 21.54
CA ALA A 86 4.94 2.59 21.82
C ALA A 86 4.77 3.87 22.65
N MET A 87 3.75 4.68 22.34
CA MET A 87 3.42 5.87 23.13
C MET A 87 3.03 5.51 24.56
N GLU A 88 2.19 4.50 24.77
CA GLU A 88 1.84 4.01 26.12
C GLU A 88 3.07 3.52 26.89
N ILE A 89 4.00 2.83 26.22
CA ILE A 89 5.25 2.35 26.83
C ILE A 89 6.13 3.53 27.22
N TRP A 90 6.28 4.52 26.35
CA TRP A 90 7.06 5.73 26.60
C TRP A 90 6.50 6.53 27.78
N GLU A 91 5.18 6.71 27.85
CA GLU A 91 4.52 7.38 28.98
C GLU A 91 4.70 6.65 30.32
N THR A 92 4.83 5.31 30.29
CA THR A 92 4.98 4.46 31.48
C THR A 92 6.42 4.14 31.84
N ASP A 93 7.41 4.63 31.10
CA ASP A 93 8.84 4.43 31.33
C ASP A 93 9.59 5.78 31.47
N PRO A 94 9.29 6.58 32.51
CA PRO A 94 9.85 7.93 32.68
C PRO A 94 11.36 7.95 32.94
N TYR A 95 11.95 6.79 33.27
CA TYR A 95 13.37 6.63 33.54
C TYR A 95 14.11 5.89 32.40
N SER A 96 13.43 5.62 31.27
CA SER A 96 14.00 4.92 30.09
C SER A 96 14.75 3.62 30.44
N LEU A 97 14.18 2.82 31.36
CA LEU A 97 14.82 1.59 31.85
C LEU A 97 14.60 0.41 30.91
N ARG A 98 13.54 0.45 30.09
CA ARG A 98 13.22 -0.61 29.15
C ARG A 98 14.11 -0.51 27.91
N ARG A 99 14.43 -1.67 27.32
CA ARG A 99 15.28 -1.77 26.13
C ARG A 99 14.58 -2.48 25.00
N PHE A 100 14.82 -2.00 23.79
CA PHE A 100 14.10 -2.40 22.58
C PHE A 100 15.04 -2.65 21.40
N ASN A 101 16.29 -3.07 21.66
CA ASN A 101 17.31 -3.22 20.63
C ASN A 101 16.91 -4.22 19.55
N GLU A 102 16.31 -5.35 19.94
CA GLU A 102 15.91 -6.38 18.98
C GLU A 102 14.84 -5.84 18.02
N VAL A 103 13.76 -5.27 18.57
CA VAL A 103 12.65 -4.77 17.75
C VAL A 103 13.07 -3.53 16.94
N ALA A 104 13.98 -2.70 17.46
CA ALA A 104 14.56 -1.59 16.70
C ALA A 104 15.29 -2.08 15.45
N CYS A 105 16.09 -3.13 15.56
CA CYS A 105 16.73 -3.77 14.41
C CYS A 105 15.71 -4.30 13.40
N GLU A 106 14.60 -4.89 13.87
CA GLU A 106 13.53 -5.36 12.99
C GLU A 106 12.81 -4.21 12.26
N PHE A 107 12.54 -3.10 12.95
CA PHE A 107 11.96 -1.91 12.32
C PHE A 107 12.90 -1.30 11.29
N GLN A 108 14.20 -1.23 11.56
CA GLN A 108 15.20 -0.81 10.57
C GLN A 108 15.19 -1.72 9.34
N GLN A 109 15.10 -3.05 9.51
CA GLN A 109 14.96 -3.97 8.39
C GLN A 109 13.66 -3.72 7.61
N PHE A 110 12.53 -3.52 8.30
CA PHE A 110 11.26 -3.16 7.68
C PHE A 110 11.38 -1.89 6.83
N GLN A 111 12.00 -0.84 7.36
CA GLN A 111 12.27 0.42 6.65
C GLN A 111 13.08 0.20 5.38
N VAL A 112 14.21 -0.53 5.48
CA VAL A 112 15.10 -0.83 4.35
C VAL A 112 14.38 -1.62 3.27
N LEU A 113 13.56 -2.62 3.62
CA LEU A 113 12.80 -3.40 2.65
C LEU A 113 11.83 -2.54 1.84
N ILE A 114 11.13 -1.61 2.51
CA ILE A 114 10.19 -0.70 1.86
C ILE A 114 10.91 0.32 0.98
N GLN A 115 11.98 0.93 1.48
CA GLN A 115 12.76 1.91 0.71
C GLN A 115 13.35 1.28 -0.54
N ARG A 116 14.01 0.11 -0.42
CA ARG A 116 14.56 -0.63 -1.57
C ARG A 116 13.49 -1.00 -2.58
N PHE A 117 12.28 -1.35 -2.14
CA PHE A 117 11.18 -1.61 -3.05
C PHE A 117 10.83 -0.36 -3.88
N ILE A 118 10.71 0.81 -3.23
CA ILE A 118 10.38 2.07 -3.89
C ILE A 118 11.49 2.48 -4.87
N GLU A 119 12.75 2.37 -4.47
CA GLU A 119 13.91 2.76 -5.29
C GLU A 119 14.02 1.90 -6.56
N ASN A 120 13.79 0.59 -6.43
CA ASN A 120 13.91 -0.34 -7.56
C ASN A 120 12.64 -0.43 -8.42
N GLU A 121 11.52 0.17 -7.98
CA GLU A 121 10.21 0.01 -8.63
C GLU A 121 10.22 0.41 -10.12
N LEU A 122 10.98 1.44 -10.48
CA LEU A 122 11.07 1.94 -11.85
C LEU A 122 11.64 0.91 -12.84
N PHE A 123 12.39 -0.07 -12.34
CA PHE A 123 13.09 -1.07 -13.16
C PHE A 123 12.42 -2.46 -13.13
N GLU A 124 11.47 -2.69 -12.23
CA GLU A 124 10.92 -4.03 -11.94
C GLU A 124 9.49 -4.24 -12.48
N GLY A 125 8.98 -3.34 -13.33
CA GLY A 125 7.69 -3.50 -14.00
C GLY A 125 6.48 -3.14 -13.13
N PRO A 126 5.29 -3.74 -13.37
CA PRO A 126 4.06 -3.39 -12.64
C PRO A 126 4.16 -3.67 -11.14
N ARG A 127 3.79 -2.68 -10.32
CA ARG A 127 3.95 -2.71 -8.85
C ARG A 127 3.43 -3.97 -8.17
N VAL A 128 2.21 -4.41 -8.49
CA VAL A 128 1.59 -5.60 -7.88
C VAL A 128 2.40 -6.86 -8.20
N GLN A 129 2.83 -7.03 -9.45
CA GLN A 129 3.62 -8.18 -9.88
C GLN A 129 5.00 -8.16 -9.20
N ASN A 130 5.62 -6.98 -9.17
CA ASN A 130 6.89 -6.77 -8.49
C ASN A 130 6.80 -7.09 -7.00
N TYR A 131 5.73 -6.67 -6.32
CA TYR A 131 5.48 -6.99 -4.91
C TYR A 131 5.40 -8.51 -4.67
N VAL A 132 4.60 -9.23 -5.46
CA VAL A 132 4.43 -10.68 -5.31
C VAL A 132 5.74 -11.43 -5.55
N LYS A 133 6.50 -11.02 -6.57
CA LYS A 133 7.84 -11.56 -6.87
C LYS A 133 8.79 -11.32 -5.69
N ASN A 134 8.86 -10.10 -5.18
CA ASN A 134 9.71 -9.77 -4.04
C ASN A 134 9.32 -10.54 -2.80
N ARG A 135 8.03 -10.67 -2.48
CA ARG A 135 7.57 -11.36 -1.26
C ARG A 135 7.87 -12.86 -1.25
N CYS A 136 8.18 -13.46 -2.40
CA CYS A 136 8.68 -14.83 -2.48
C CYS A 136 10.12 -14.98 -1.95
N VAL A 137 10.94 -13.93 -2.07
CA VAL A 137 12.34 -13.89 -1.62
C VAL A 137 12.45 -13.19 -0.27
N LEU A 138 11.83 -12.01 -0.17
CA LEU A 138 11.79 -11.12 0.98
C LEU A 138 10.45 -11.28 1.70
N ARG A 139 10.31 -12.37 2.45
CA ARG A 139 9.03 -12.75 3.10
C ARG A 139 8.48 -11.66 4.03
N ASN A 140 9.36 -10.87 4.63
CA ASN A 140 9.03 -9.82 5.59
C ASN A 140 8.68 -8.48 4.92
N LEU A 141 8.62 -8.38 3.58
CA LEU A 141 8.25 -7.14 2.90
C LEU A 141 6.82 -6.72 3.29
N LEU A 142 6.71 -5.50 3.85
CA LEU A 142 5.50 -4.93 4.47
C LEU A 142 5.05 -5.64 5.76
N GLN A 143 5.78 -6.62 6.30
CA GLN A 143 5.43 -7.24 7.58
C GLN A 143 5.91 -6.34 8.73
N VAL A 144 4.98 -5.81 9.50
CA VAL A 144 5.27 -4.91 10.62
C VAL A 144 5.82 -5.71 11.81
N PRO A 145 6.98 -5.34 12.36
CA PRO A 145 7.51 -5.93 13.59
C PRO A 145 6.58 -5.73 14.78
N VAL A 146 6.66 -6.63 15.75
CA VAL A 146 5.86 -6.55 16.98
C VAL A 146 6.73 -6.06 18.12
N ILE A 147 6.30 -4.99 18.80
CA ILE A 147 7.00 -4.45 19.96
C ILE A 147 7.11 -5.50 21.06
N ARG A 148 8.34 -5.69 21.51
CA ARG A 148 8.72 -6.55 22.62
C ARG A 148 9.94 -5.96 23.32
N GLU A 149 9.96 -6.04 24.65
CA GLU A 149 11.13 -5.66 25.44
C GLU A 149 12.23 -6.73 25.29
N ASP A 150 13.48 -6.30 25.27
CA ASP A 150 14.64 -7.19 25.25
C ASP A 150 14.69 -8.09 26.49
N SER A 151 15.03 -9.37 26.29
CA SER A 151 15.08 -10.32 27.39
C SER A 151 16.25 -10.05 28.35
N VAL A 152 16.12 -10.44 29.62
CA VAL A 152 17.21 -10.32 30.63
C VAL A 152 18.49 -11.07 30.22
N LYS A 153 18.38 -12.09 29.35
CA LYS A 153 19.54 -12.83 28.80
C LYS A 153 20.33 -11.98 27.80
N ASP A 154 19.65 -11.13 27.04
CA ASP A 154 20.28 -10.23 26.07
C ASP A 154 21.00 -9.08 26.78
N LYS A 155 20.44 -8.58 27.89
CA LYS A 155 21.09 -7.63 28.82
C LYS A 155 22.45 -8.15 29.32
N ARG A 156 22.59 -9.47 29.55
CA ARG A 156 23.85 -10.11 29.99
C ARG A 156 24.88 -10.33 28.86
N LYS A 157 24.44 -10.57 27.62
CA LYS A 157 25.34 -10.67 26.46
C LYS A 157 25.97 -9.33 26.11
N GLY A 158 25.21 -8.23 26.21
CA GLY A 158 25.74 -6.87 26.07
C GLY A 158 26.80 -6.55 27.11
N ARG A 159 26.53 -6.83 28.40
CA ARG A 159 27.49 -6.61 29.49
C ARG A 159 28.77 -7.45 29.37
N ARG A 160 28.68 -8.73 29.02
CA ARG A 160 29.88 -9.60 28.89
C ARG A 160 30.83 -9.17 27.77
N LYS A 161 30.35 -8.45 26.76
CA LYS A 161 31.19 -7.92 25.68
C LYS A 161 31.87 -6.58 26.04
N ARG A 162 31.38 -5.88 27.08
CA ARG A 162 31.86 -4.56 27.53
C ARG A 162 32.79 -4.60 28.75
N ILE A 163 32.96 -5.75 29.40
CA ILE A 163 33.86 -5.90 30.56
C ILE A 163 35.34 -5.87 30.14
N ASP A 164 35.65 -6.05 28.87
CA ASP A 164 37.03 -6.02 28.36
C ASP A 164 37.53 -4.60 28.04
N ASP A 165 36.67 -3.56 28.10
CA ASP A 165 36.99 -2.17 27.77
C ASP A 165 36.62 -1.22 28.93
N ASP A 166 37.66 -0.76 29.63
CA ASP A 166 37.87 0.41 30.53
C ASP A 166 36.67 1.19 31.14
N ASP A 167 36.85 1.56 32.41
CA ASP A 167 35.93 2.31 33.28
C ASP A 167 35.54 3.69 32.70
N ASN A 168 34.34 3.79 32.11
CA ASN A 168 33.59 5.06 32.01
C ASN A 168 32.09 4.79 32.15
N ASP A 169 31.48 5.49 33.11
CA ASP A 169 30.19 5.21 33.73
C ASP A 169 29.00 5.88 32.99
N ASP A 170 29.01 5.99 31.65
CA ASP A 170 28.01 6.83 30.95
C ASP A 170 27.62 6.42 29.51
N ASP A 171 27.59 5.12 29.18
CA ASP A 171 27.07 4.66 27.88
C ASP A 171 26.01 3.56 28.02
N ASP A 172 24.83 4.04 28.37
CA ASP A 172 23.54 3.37 28.27
C ASP A 172 23.06 3.28 26.80
N ASP A 173 23.93 2.75 25.96
CA ASP A 173 23.88 2.73 24.48
C ASP A 173 22.85 1.73 23.91
N GLY A 174 21.77 1.48 24.65
CA GLY A 174 20.66 0.61 24.24
C GLY A 174 19.44 1.42 23.82
N ILE A 175 18.71 0.95 22.81
CA ILE A 175 17.49 1.64 22.35
C ILE A 175 16.45 1.75 23.46
N THR A 176 16.17 2.99 23.87
CA THR A 176 15.18 3.39 24.88
C THR A 176 13.77 3.48 24.29
N SER A 177 12.77 3.75 25.14
CA SER A 177 11.38 3.92 24.72
C SER A 177 11.17 5.16 23.82
N ASP A 178 11.87 6.26 24.09
CA ASP A 178 11.85 7.49 23.27
C ASP A 178 12.43 7.23 21.87
N MET A 179 13.60 6.62 21.80
CA MET A 179 14.22 6.22 20.52
C MET A 179 13.33 5.23 19.74
N LEU A 180 12.65 4.32 20.43
CA LEU A 180 11.70 3.40 19.79
C LEU A 180 10.55 4.18 19.12
N VAL A 181 9.96 5.18 19.80
CA VAL A 181 8.91 6.03 19.22
C VAL A 181 9.42 6.73 17.95
N GLU A 182 10.63 7.29 17.97
CA GLU A 182 11.23 7.94 16.79
C GLU A 182 11.42 6.97 15.61
N ILE A 183 11.92 5.75 15.88
CA ILE A 183 12.08 4.69 14.87
C ILE A 183 10.71 4.32 14.28
N MET A 184 9.68 4.27 15.10
CA MET A 184 8.31 3.97 14.65
C MET A 184 7.72 5.08 13.80
N GLU A 185 7.89 6.34 14.19
CA GLU A 185 7.46 7.48 13.38
C GLU A 185 8.14 7.48 12.01
N GLU A 186 9.44 7.17 11.93
CA GLU A 186 10.13 7.07 10.64
C GLU A 186 9.62 5.89 9.82
N SER A 187 9.32 4.76 10.46
CA SER A 187 8.68 3.61 9.80
C SER A 187 7.33 3.99 9.18
N ILE A 188 6.53 4.76 9.91
CA ILE A 188 5.25 5.31 9.43
C ILE A 188 5.45 6.30 8.28
N ARG A 189 6.44 7.19 8.37
CA ARG A 189 6.79 8.15 7.29
C ARG A 189 7.22 7.43 6.01
N ILE A 190 8.05 6.39 6.13
CA ILE A 190 8.48 5.56 4.99
C ILE A 190 7.31 4.80 4.38
N PHE A 191 6.44 4.21 5.22
CA PHE A 191 5.23 3.55 4.75
C PHE A 191 4.27 4.52 4.04
N TRP A 192 4.14 5.75 4.52
CA TRP A 192 3.39 6.79 3.82
C TRP A 192 3.99 7.13 2.45
N ARG A 193 5.33 7.24 2.34
CA ARG A 193 6.01 7.39 1.04
C ARG A 193 5.71 6.22 0.11
N PHE A 194 5.67 4.99 0.64
CA PHE A 194 5.31 3.80 -0.11
C PHE A 194 3.90 3.90 -0.70
N ILE A 195 2.89 4.24 0.11
CA ILE A 195 1.51 4.41 -0.35
C ILE A 195 1.42 5.52 -1.40
N ARG A 196 2.10 6.65 -1.18
CA ARG A 196 2.10 7.75 -2.15
C ARG A 196 2.77 7.42 -3.47
N ALA A 197 3.72 6.48 -3.50
CA ALA A 197 4.32 6.01 -4.74
C ALA A 197 3.35 5.14 -5.57
N ASP A 198 2.33 4.55 -4.93
CA ASP A 198 1.31 3.76 -5.62
C ASP A 198 0.41 4.67 -6.49
N LYS A 199 0.53 4.51 -7.81
CA LYS A 199 -0.22 5.31 -8.79
C LYS A 199 -1.73 5.11 -8.64
N ASP A 200 -2.17 3.89 -8.31
CA ASP A 200 -3.58 3.55 -8.18
C ASP A 200 -4.19 4.11 -6.88
N ALA A 201 -3.37 4.49 -5.90
CA ALA A 201 -3.81 5.25 -4.72
C ALA A 201 -3.97 6.77 -4.98
N ASN A 202 -3.43 7.27 -6.10
CA ASN A 202 -3.39 8.69 -6.41
C ASN A 202 -4.42 9.13 -7.46
N VAL A 203 -4.93 8.21 -8.27
CA VAL A 203 -5.96 8.53 -9.26
C VAL A 203 -7.27 8.86 -8.52
N VAL A 204 -7.65 10.14 -8.56
CA VAL A 204 -8.99 10.60 -8.16
C VAL A 204 -9.98 9.70 -8.88
N ILE A 205 -10.80 8.97 -8.11
CA ILE A 205 -11.74 7.94 -8.57
C ILE A 205 -12.25 8.30 -9.97
N LYS A 206 -11.78 7.59 -11.00
CA LYS A 206 -12.18 7.87 -12.38
C LYS A 206 -13.70 7.74 -12.45
N ASN A 207 -14.39 8.84 -12.76
CA ASN A 207 -15.83 8.91 -13.03
C ASN A 207 -16.25 8.10 -14.30
N SER A 208 -15.45 7.14 -14.74
CA SER A 208 -15.65 6.36 -15.96
C SER A 208 -15.06 4.97 -15.76
N ARG A 209 -15.66 4.19 -14.87
CA ARG A 209 -15.40 2.76 -14.70
C ARG A 209 -15.96 2.01 -15.91
N LYS A 210 -15.14 1.82 -16.96
CA LYS A 210 -15.47 0.92 -18.09
C LYS A 210 -14.73 -0.42 -18.03
N GLY A 211 -14.01 -0.74 -16.94
CA GLY A 211 -13.13 -1.92 -16.91
C GLY A 211 -12.92 -2.62 -15.56
N THR A 212 -13.40 -2.09 -14.43
CA THR A 212 -13.42 -2.85 -13.16
C THR A 212 -14.51 -3.91 -13.30
N GLN A 213 -14.12 -5.19 -13.25
CA GLN A 213 -15.10 -6.28 -13.16
C GLN A 213 -15.64 -6.24 -11.75
N ILE A 214 -16.72 -5.48 -11.58
CA ILE A 214 -17.50 -5.54 -10.37
C ILE A 214 -18.37 -6.79 -10.52
N GLU A 215 -18.22 -7.73 -9.59
CA GLU A 215 -19.09 -8.91 -9.47
C GLU A 215 -20.56 -8.46 -9.56
N PRO A 216 -21.52 -9.27 -10.05
CA PRO A 216 -22.87 -8.78 -10.33
C PRO A 216 -23.46 -8.10 -9.11
N LEU A 217 -23.49 -6.77 -9.13
CA LEU A 217 -23.76 -5.96 -7.97
C LEU A 217 -25.27 -5.71 -7.94
N GLU A 218 -25.94 -6.17 -6.88
CA GLU A 218 -27.34 -5.87 -6.63
C GLU A 218 -27.56 -4.34 -6.58
N PRO A 219 -28.77 -3.82 -6.86
CA PRO A 219 -29.04 -2.38 -6.85
C PRO A 219 -28.59 -1.66 -5.56
N ALA A 220 -28.71 -2.33 -4.41
CA ALA A 220 -28.29 -1.82 -3.11
C ALA A 220 -26.76 -1.67 -2.99
N ASP A 221 -25.99 -2.52 -3.63
CA ASP A 221 -24.54 -2.48 -3.58
C ASP A 221 -23.98 -1.39 -4.51
N LEU A 222 -24.68 -1.09 -5.62
CA LEU A 222 -24.41 0.07 -6.47
C LEU A 222 -24.63 1.38 -5.69
N GLU A 223 -25.71 1.45 -4.92
CA GLU A 223 -25.97 2.58 -4.03
C GLU A 223 -24.84 2.75 -3.00
N LEU A 224 -24.46 1.67 -2.31
CA LEU A 224 -23.35 1.67 -1.34
C LEU A 224 -22.05 2.16 -1.98
N LEU A 225 -21.75 1.69 -3.19
CA LEU A 225 -20.57 2.11 -3.95
C LEU A 225 -20.57 3.63 -4.20
N THR A 226 -21.69 4.19 -4.67
CA THR A 226 -21.79 5.64 -4.89
C THR A 226 -21.66 6.44 -3.58
N LYS A 227 -22.22 5.91 -2.48
CA LYS A 227 -22.09 6.49 -1.14
C LYS A 227 -20.64 6.52 -0.69
N VAL A 228 -19.88 5.42 -0.88
CA VAL A 228 -18.45 5.35 -0.53
C VAL A 228 -17.65 6.33 -1.40
N GLN A 229 -17.89 6.39 -2.71
CA GLN A 229 -17.18 7.30 -3.61
C GLN A 229 -17.40 8.78 -3.24
N THR A 230 -18.65 9.18 -3.02
CA THR A 230 -18.99 10.55 -2.65
C THR A 230 -18.46 10.91 -1.25
N SER A 231 -18.50 9.97 -0.30
CA SER A 231 -17.90 10.14 1.03
C SER A 231 -16.39 10.36 0.93
N LEU A 232 -15.69 9.53 0.15
CA LEU A 232 -14.24 9.64 -0.04
C LEU A 232 -13.86 11.00 -0.64
N GLN A 233 -14.53 11.43 -1.72
CA GLN A 233 -14.30 12.72 -2.35
C GLN A 233 -14.57 13.90 -1.40
N LYS A 234 -15.67 13.85 -0.64
CA LYS A 234 -16.02 14.89 0.34
C LYS A 234 -14.98 14.99 1.45
N LYS A 235 -14.51 13.86 1.99
CA LYS A 235 -13.52 13.84 3.08
C LYS A 235 -12.13 14.24 2.61
N ASP A 236 -11.70 13.81 1.42
CA ASP A 236 -10.45 14.27 0.80
C ASP A 236 -10.44 15.79 0.57
N LYS A 237 -11.55 16.35 0.06
CA LYS A 237 -11.68 17.81 -0.09
C LYS A 237 -11.60 18.53 1.26
N LYS A 238 -12.38 18.08 2.26
CA LYS A 238 -12.37 18.68 3.60
C LYS A 238 -10.98 18.64 4.24
N LEU A 239 -10.26 17.53 4.09
CA LEU A 239 -8.92 17.37 4.64
C LEU A 239 -7.92 18.34 3.98
N LYS A 240 -8.01 18.53 2.66
CA LYS A 240 -7.20 19.53 1.93
C LYS A 240 -7.55 20.97 2.32
N ASP A 241 -8.83 21.26 2.54
CA ASP A 241 -9.30 22.59 2.94
C ASP A 241 -8.80 22.97 4.35
N ILE A 242 -8.76 22.02 5.29
CA ILE A 242 -8.19 22.24 6.63
C ILE A 242 -6.72 22.65 6.54
N LEU A 243 -5.90 21.93 5.75
CA LEU A 243 -4.48 22.23 5.57
C LEU A 243 -4.24 23.61 4.93
N ARG A 244 -5.05 23.98 3.92
CA ARG A 244 -4.98 25.32 3.32
C ARG A 244 -5.35 26.42 4.31
N SER A 245 -6.35 26.18 5.16
CA SER A 245 -6.83 27.14 6.15
C SER A 245 -5.91 27.31 7.37
N GLY A 246 -5.08 26.30 7.68
CA GLY A 246 -4.08 26.34 8.75
C GLY A 246 -2.91 27.31 8.48
N ASN A 247 -2.65 27.63 7.19
CA ASN A 247 -1.62 28.58 6.79
C ASN A 247 -2.04 30.05 6.88
N CYS A 248 -3.27 30.37 7.28
CA CYS A 248 -3.69 31.75 7.55
C CYS A 248 -3.17 32.21 8.93
N ILE A 249 -1.96 32.77 8.90
CA ILE A 249 -1.20 33.71 9.77
C ILE A 249 -1.74 34.06 11.20
N LEU A 250 -3.05 34.05 11.48
CA LEU A 250 -3.63 34.55 12.73
C LEU A 250 -3.84 33.51 13.86
N ARG A 251 -3.60 32.20 13.64
CA ARG A 251 -3.84 31.16 14.66
C ARG A 251 -2.59 30.62 15.39
N LYS A 252 -1.37 30.96 14.95
CA LYS A 252 -0.09 30.44 15.48
C LYS A 252 0.28 30.89 16.92
N LEU A 253 -0.62 31.53 17.66
CA LEU A 253 -0.31 32.14 18.95
C LEU A 253 -0.84 31.37 20.17
N LYS A 254 -1.52 30.23 20.01
CA LYS A 254 -2.26 29.66 21.15
C LYS A 254 -2.56 28.15 21.09
N LYS A 255 -1.56 27.25 21.01
CA LYS A 255 -1.61 25.86 21.56
C LYS A 255 -0.46 24.97 21.04
N ASN A 256 0.61 24.78 21.81
CA ASN A 256 1.69 23.87 21.41
C ASN A 256 1.39 22.38 21.63
N GLU A 257 0.38 21.99 22.43
CA GLU A 257 0.04 20.57 22.65
C GLU A 257 -1.14 20.07 21.80
N GLU A 258 -2.25 20.83 21.73
CA GLU A 258 -3.38 20.44 20.88
C GLU A 258 -3.03 20.44 19.38
N GLU A 259 -2.06 21.26 18.95
CA GLU A 259 -1.66 21.35 17.54
C GLU A 259 -0.93 20.08 17.08
N ASN A 260 -0.06 19.50 17.93
CA ASN A 260 0.63 18.23 17.66
C ASN A 260 -0.35 17.06 17.53
N SER A 261 -1.29 16.91 18.47
CA SER A 261 -2.31 15.84 18.41
C SER A 261 -3.19 15.97 17.15
N ASN A 262 -3.60 17.19 16.79
CA ASN A 262 -4.36 17.44 15.56
C ASN A 262 -3.54 17.12 14.30
N GLN A 263 -2.23 17.35 14.31
CA GLN A 263 -1.33 17.03 13.19
C GLN A 263 -1.16 15.51 13.00
N VAL A 264 -1.07 14.75 14.09
CA VAL A 264 -1.03 13.28 14.05
C VAL A 264 -2.33 12.72 13.50
N LEU A 265 -3.48 13.16 14.02
CA LEU A 265 -4.81 12.73 13.53
C LEU A 265 -5.04 13.10 12.06
N TYR A 266 -4.55 14.28 11.65
CA TYR A 266 -4.56 14.70 10.26
C TYR A 266 -3.78 13.73 9.38
N PHE A 267 -2.55 13.43 9.77
CA PHE A 267 -1.68 12.54 9.02
C PHE A 267 -2.27 11.13 8.92
N PHE A 268 -2.76 10.54 10.02
CA PHE A 268 -3.40 9.22 10.00
C PHE A 268 -4.65 9.19 9.10
N SER A 269 -5.47 10.25 9.14
CA SER A 269 -6.61 10.40 8.24
C SER A 269 -6.20 10.47 6.77
N GLN A 270 -5.05 11.08 6.45
CA GLN A 270 -4.54 11.10 5.06
C GLN A 270 -4.18 9.69 4.58
N VAL A 271 -3.55 8.89 5.44
CA VAL A 271 -3.19 7.51 5.12
C VAL A 271 -4.45 6.68 4.89
N ASP A 272 -5.43 6.75 5.80
CA ASP A 272 -6.71 6.05 5.69
C ASP A 272 -7.45 6.38 4.39
N LEU A 273 -7.58 7.68 4.04
CA LEU A 273 -8.24 8.08 2.80
C LEU A 273 -7.49 7.56 1.56
N LYS A 274 -6.16 7.50 1.59
CA LYS A 274 -5.36 6.95 0.49
C LYS A 274 -5.52 5.45 0.34
N LEU A 275 -5.59 4.71 1.44
CA LEU A 275 -5.86 3.27 1.42
C LEU A 275 -7.27 2.99 0.88
N VAL A 276 -8.29 3.70 1.36
CA VAL A 276 -9.65 3.59 0.82
C VAL A 276 -9.68 3.92 -0.68
N ALA A 277 -8.96 4.95 -1.12
CA ALA A 277 -8.84 5.26 -2.56
C ALA A 277 -8.21 4.10 -3.35
N ARG A 278 -7.15 3.48 -2.81
CA ARG A 278 -6.47 2.35 -3.44
C ARG A 278 -7.37 1.12 -3.56
N VAL A 279 -8.11 0.78 -2.50
CA VAL A 279 -9.11 -0.31 -2.50
C VAL A 279 -10.19 -0.04 -3.54
N MET A 280 -10.71 1.19 -3.59
CA MET A 280 -11.75 1.59 -4.55
C MET A 280 -11.29 1.60 -6.02
N ASN A 281 -9.98 1.55 -6.25
CA ASN A 281 -9.35 1.50 -7.56
C ASN A 281 -8.82 0.10 -7.92
N MET A 282 -9.09 -0.94 -7.12
CA MET A 282 -8.80 -2.32 -7.51
C MET A 282 -9.60 -2.76 -8.74
N SER A 283 -9.08 -3.76 -9.45
CA SER A 283 -9.69 -4.36 -10.65
C SER A 283 -10.99 -5.13 -10.36
N LYS A 284 -11.13 -5.70 -9.16
CA LYS A 284 -12.35 -6.27 -8.59
C LYS A 284 -12.52 -5.76 -7.16
N VAL A 285 -13.73 -5.42 -6.76
CA VAL A 285 -14.06 -5.01 -5.39
C VAL A 285 -15.28 -5.80 -4.93
N THR A 286 -15.18 -6.46 -3.78
CA THR A 286 -16.27 -7.23 -3.18
C THR A 286 -17.17 -6.36 -2.29
N LYS A 287 -18.35 -6.87 -1.94
CA LYS A 287 -19.27 -6.20 -1.01
C LYS A 287 -18.65 -5.93 0.35
N ASP A 288 -17.92 -6.90 0.90
CA ASP A 288 -17.26 -6.77 2.21
C ASP A 288 -16.18 -5.68 2.17
N GLN A 289 -15.44 -5.56 1.06
CA GLN A 289 -14.46 -4.50 0.86
C GLN A 289 -15.13 -3.12 0.75
N LEU A 290 -16.31 -3.02 0.13
CA LEU A 290 -17.10 -1.78 0.13
C LEU A 290 -17.58 -1.40 1.53
N PHE A 291 -18.01 -2.39 2.32
CA PHE A 291 -18.41 -2.17 3.71
C PHE A 291 -17.22 -1.75 4.57
N TRP A 292 -16.06 -2.36 4.37
CA TRP A 292 -14.80 -1.95 4.99
C TRP A 292 -14.48 -0.49 4.65
N CYS A 293 -14.53 -0.10 3.38
CA CYS A 293 -14.33 1.29 2.95
C CYS A 293 -15.33 2.24 3.62
N HIS A 294 -16.60 1.88 3.65
CA HIS A 294 -17.64 2.66 4.30
C HIS A 294 -17.33 2.89 5.79
N ASN A 295 -16.98 1.82 6.52
CA ASN A 295 -16.68 1.88 7.95
C ASN A 295 -15.38 2.63 8.25
N LYS A 296 -14.36 2.46 7.41
CA LYS A 296 -13.10 3.19 7.54
C LYS A 296 -13.34 4.68 7.35
N LEU A 297 -14.16 5.07 6.36
CA LEU A 297 -14.53 6.46 6.15
C LEU A 297 -15.43 7.02 7.25
N SER A 298 -16.38 6.25 7.78
CA SER A 298 -17.33 6.76 8.79
C SER A 298 -16.64 7.21 10.08
N LYS A 299 -15.46 6.64 10.37
CA LYS A 299 -14.66 6.96 11.56
C LYS A 299 -13.96 8.31 11.50
N ILE A 300 -13.76 8.87 10.30
CA ILE A 300 -13.09 10.16 10.11
C ILE A 300 -14.11 11.29 10.13
N ASN A 301 -14.39 11.87 11.29
CA ASN A 301 -15.38 12.93 11.44
C ASN A 301 -14.74 14.32 11.47
N PHE A 302 -15.48 15.31 10.98
CA PHE A 302 -15.02 16.70 10.91
C PHE A 302 -15.99 17.58 11.70
N VAL A 303 -15.56 18.06 12.86
CA VAL A 303 -16.36 18.88 13.78
C VAL A 303 -15.67 20.23 13.94
N HIS A 304 -16.31 21.33 13.54
CA HIS A 304 -15.76 22.69 13.64
C HIS A 304 -14.32 22.85 13.08
N ARG A 305 -14.02 22.18 11.95
CA ARG A 305 -12.69 22.11 11.30
C ARG A 305 -11.61 21.31 12.08
N LYS A 306 -11.97 20.69 13.21
CA LYS A 306 -11.15 19.66 13.87
C LYS A 306 -11.49 18.28 13.32
N ILE A 307 -10.49 17.41 13.28
CA ILE A 307 -10.64 16.02 12.88
C ILE A 307 -10.88 15.21 14.15
N ASN A 308 -11.87 14.35 14.13
CA ASN A 308 -12.11 13.35 15.17
C ASN A 308 -12.07 11.98 14.51
N VAL A 309 -11.21 11.10 15.01
CA VAL A 309 -11.08 9.73 14.52
C VAL A 309 -11.46 8.78 15.65
N GLU A 310 -12.47 7.94 15.41
CA GLU A 310 -12.85 6.90 16.37
C GLU A 310 -11.80 5.77 16.37
N PRO A 311 -11.18 5.45 17.53
CA PRO A 311 -10.20 4.38 17.63
C PRO A 311 -10.82 3.05 17.25
N SER A 312 -10.17 2.31 16.36
CA SER A 312 -10.61 0.97 16.01
C SER A 312 -9.62 0.26 15.11
N PHE A 313 -9.55 -1.05 15.28
CA PHE A 313 -8.80 -1.94 14.42
C PHE A 313 -9.75 -2.54 13.37
N LEU A 314 -9.50 -2.29 12.08
CA LEU A 314 -10.35 -2.78 10.99
C LEU A 314 -9.56 -3.66 10.03
N LEU A 315 -9.65 -4.97 10.23
CA LEU A 315 -9.08 -5.95 9.30
C LEU A 315 -9.72 -5.83 7.92
N PHE A 316 -8.87 -5.81 6.89
CA PHE A 316 -9.30 -5.78 5.51
C PHE A 316 -9.81 -7.17 5.07
N PRO A 317 -11.02 -7.25 4.46
CA PRO A 317 -11.54 -8.51 3.93
C PRO A 317 -10.82 -8.90 2.63
N CYS A 318 -10.06 -9.98 2.71
CA CYS A 318 -9.30 -10.57 1.59
C CYS A 318 -10.14 -11.63 0.88
#